data_AF-A0A257JCX6-F1
#
_entry.id   AF-A0A257JCX6-F1
#
_cell.length_a   1.000
_cell.length_b   1.000
_cell.length_c   1.000
_cell.angle_alpha   90.00
_cell.angle_beta   90.00
_cell.angle_gamma   90.00
#
_symmetry.space_group_name_H-M   'P 1'
#
loop_
_entity.id
_entity.type
_entity.pdbx_description
1 polymer ?
#
loop_
_entity_poly.entity_id
_entity_poly.type
_entity_poly.pdbx_seq_one_letter_code
_entity_poly.pdbx_strand_id
1 'polypeptide(L)' 'LAAAQKLASRITVNAPLAVRGSLAVAKRAQDLSDAELVAIGDHEMQTIVASADFQEGPRAFIEKRAPRWTGR' A
#
# COMPACT_ATOMS: atom_id res chain seq x y z
N LEU A 1 -13.67 -20.51 -4.20
CA LEU A 1 -12.21 -20.25 -4.31
C LEU A 1 -11.87 -19.19 -5.37
N ALA A 2 -12.43 -19.26 -6.58
CA ALA A 2 -12.11 -18.35 -7.69
C ALA A 2 -12.24 -16.84 -7.38
N ALA A 3 -13.29 -16.43 -6.65
CA ALA A 3 -13.48 -15.02 -6.29
C ALA A 3 -12.38 -14.49 -5.34
N ALA A 4 -11.97 -15.29 -4.35
CA ALA A 4 -10.91 -14.94 -3.42
C ALA A 4 -9.56 -14.81 -4.15
N GLN A 5 -9.27 -15.73 -5.07
CA GLN A 5 -8.07 -15.66 -5.92
C GLN A 5 -8.07 -14.43 -6.82
N LYS A 6 -9.21 -14.12 -7.45
CA LYS A 6 -9.35 -12.91 -8.29
C LYS A 6 -9.10 -11.63 -7.49
N LEU A 7 -9.58 -11.56 -6.26
CA LEU A 7 -9.31 -10.43 -5.37
C LEU A 7 -7.83 -10.38 -4.98
N ALA A 8 -7.25 -11.51 -4.58
CA ALA A 8 -5.83 -11.59 -4.24
C ALA A 8 -4.94 -11.10 -5.39
N SER A 9 -5.20 -11.55 -6.63
CA SER A 9 -4.44 -11.09 -7.80
C SER A 9 -4.53 -9.58 -8.04
N ARG A 10 -5.66 -8.94 -7.71
CA ARG A 10 -5.80 -7.48 -7.79
C ARG A 10 -5.04 -6.74 -6.70
N ILE A 11 -4.87 -7.34 -5.53
CA ILE A 11 -4.16 -6.74 -4.40
C ILE A 11 -2.65 -6.88 -4.60
N THR A 12 -2.18 -8.07 -4.98
CA THR A 12 -0.75 -8.42 -5.02
C THR A 12 0.06 -7.71 -6.09
N VAL A 13 -0.55 -6.94 -6.99
CA VAL A 13 0.18 -6.06 -7.92
C VAL A 13 0.70 -4.78 -7.25
N ASN A 14 0.23 -4.45 -6.05
CA ASN A 14 0.60 -3.25 -5.30
C ASN A 14 1.69 -3.55 -4.26
N ALA A 15 2.44 -2.52 -3.87
CA ALA A 15 3.46 -2.63 -2.82
C ALA A 15 2.83 -3.08 -1.49
N PRO A 16 3.36 -4.13 -0.82
CA PRO A 16 2.77 -4.66 0.40
C PRO A 16 2.64 -3.63 1.52
N LEU A 17 3.64 -2.75 1.70
CA LEU A 17 3.59 -1.68 2.70
C LEU A 17 2.47 -0.67 2.41
N ALA A 18 2.30 -0.25 1.16
CA ALA A 18 1.22 0.66 0.77
C ALA A 18 -0.17 0.06 1.02
N VAL A 19 -0.38 -1.21 0.64
CA VAL A 19 -1.65 -1.92 0.90
C VAL A 19 -1.95 -1.99 2.40
N ARG A 20 -0.94 -2.29 3.23
CA ARG A 20 -1.09 -2.34 4.69
C ARG A 20 -1.48 -0.97 5.26
N GLY A 21 -0.79 0.09 4.84
CA GLY A 21 -1.08 1.46 5.30
C GLY A 21 -2.49 1.91 4.92
N SER A 22 -2.90 1.73 3.66
CA SER A 22 -4.28 2.04 3.24
C SER A 22 -5.33 1.23 4.00
N LEU A 23 -5.06 -0.07 4.25
CA LEU A 23 -5.97 -0.91 5.03
C LEU A 23 -6.05 -0.49 6.49
N ALA A 24 -4.96 0.02 7.08
CA ALA A 24 -4.95 0.52 8.45
C ALA A 24 -5.87 1.74 8.62
N VAL A 25 -5.89 2.65 7.65
CA VAL A 25 -6.83 3.78 7.60
C VAL A 25 -8.26 3.28 7.39
N ALA A 26 -8.48 2.44 6.36
CA ALA A 26 -9.82 1.97 6.00
C ALA A 26 -10.52 1.21 7.15
N LYS A 27 -9.77 0.44 7.95
CA LYS A 27 -10.31 -0.30 9.10
C LYS A 27 -10.81 0.58 10.24
N ARG A 28 -10.38 1.85 10.32
CA ARG A 28 -10.71 2.77 11.40
C ARG A 28 -11.62 3.92 10.95
N ALA A 29 -11.98 3.94 9.67
CA ALA A 29 -12.69 5.06 9.05
C ALA A 29 -14.12 5.28 9.61
N GLN A 30 -14.71 4.27 10.26
CA GLN A 30 -16.02 4.41 10.90
C GLN A 30 -15.94 4.87 12.35
N ASP A 31 -14.75 4.80 12.96
CA ASP A 31 -14.55 5.01 14.40
C ASP A 31 -13.83 6.33 14.71
N LEU A 32 -13.10 6.87 13.73
CA LEU A 32 -12.21 8.03 13.91
C LEU A 32 -12.62 9.20 13.02
N SER A 33 -12.25 10.40 13.46
CA SER A 33 -12.38 11.61 12.66
C SER A 33 -11.38 11.64 11.50
N ASP A 34 -11.67 12.46 10.48
CA ASP A 34 -10.76 12.67 9.34
C ASP A 34 -9.35 13.09 9.79
N ALA A 35 -9.23 13.94 10.81
CA ALA A 35 -7.95 14.40 11.32
C ALA A 35 -7.09 13.25 11.89
N GLU A 36 -7.72 12.33 12.61
CA GLU A 36 -7.06 11.14 13.16
C GLU A 36 -6.68 10.15 12.04
N LEU A 37 -7.53 9.98 11.04
CA LEU A 37 -7.26 9.12 9.88
C LEU A 37 -6.10 9.68 9.03
N VAL A 38 -6.04 11.00 8.86
CA VAL A 38 -4.90 11.67 8.20
C VAL A 38 -3.62 11.42 8.99
N ALA A 39 -3.63 11.57 10.31
CA ALA A 39 -2.46 11.30 11.15
C ALA A 39 -1.95 9.85 11.03
N ILE A 40 -2.87 8.87 10.93
CA ILE A 40 -2.51 7.47 10.66
C ILE A 40 -1.88 7.34 9.26
N GLY A 41 -2.49 7.97 8.25
CA GLY A 41 -1.97 7.97 6.88
C GLY A 41 -0.55 8.55 6.79
N ASP A 42 -0.31 9.67 7.47
CA ASP A 42 1.00 10.32 7.53
C ASP A 42 2.05 9.42 8.21
N HIS A 43 1.68 8.74 9.30
CA HIS A 43 2.57 7.80 9.97
C HIS A 43 2.95 6.61 9.06
N GLU A 44 1.97 6.00 8.38
CA GLU A 44 2.22 4.91 7.44
C GLU A 44 3.07 5.40 6.25
N MET A 45 2.85 6.62 5.78
CA MET A 45 3.62 7.24 4.70
C MET A 45 5.11 7.37 5.06
N GLN A 46 5.44 7.73 6.29
CA GLN A 46 6.85 7.80 6.75
C GLN A 46 7.56 6.46 6.58
N THR A 47 6.89 5.36 6.91
CA THR A 47 7.43 4.00 6.73
C THR A 47 7.57 3.64 5.25
N ILE A 48 6.55 3.97 4.44
CA ILE A 48 6.56 3.68 3.00
C ILE A 48 7.71 4.42 2.31
N VAL A 49 7.87 5.72 2.55
CA VAL A 49 8.89 6.56 1.89
C VAL A 49 10.31 6.05 2.19
N ALA A 50 10.55 5.50 3.38
CA ALA A 50 11.83 4.93 3.77
C ALA A 50 12.10 3.54 3.14
N SER A 51 11.11 2.90 2.53
CA SER A 51 11.22 1.53 2.00
C SER A 51 11.87 1.47 0.61
N ALA A 52 12.41 0.28 0.27
CA ALA A 52 12.91 0.02 -1.08
C ALA A 52 11.78 0.04 -2.12
N ASP A 53 10.56 -0.34 -1.71
CA ASP A 53 9.39 -0.39 -2.58
C ASP A 53 8.96 1.00 -3.05
N PHE A 54 9.19 2.06 -2.25
CA PHE A 54 8.89 3.44 -2.67
C PHE A 54 9.75 3.88 -3.85
N GLN A 55 11.02 3.48 -3.89
CA GLN A 55 11.90 3.75 -5.04
C GLN A 55 11.58 2.84 -6.23
N GLU A 56 11.18 1.60 -5.98
CA GLU A 56 10.88 0.63 -7.01
C GLU A 56 9.66 0.99 -7.86
N GLY A 57 8.60 1.54 -7.25
CA GLY A 57 7.36 1.86 -7.96
C GLY A 57 7.57 2.81 -9.15
N PRO A 58 8.11 4.02 -8.92
CA PRO A 58 8.44 4.97 -9.99
C PRO A 58 9.41 4.39 -11.01
N ARG A 59 10.42 3.63 -10.56
CA ARG A 59 11.40 3.00 -11.47
C ARG A 59 10.74 1.99 -12.40
N ALA A 60 9.93 1.07 -11.87
CA ALA A 60 9.21 0.08 -12.66
C ALA A 60 8.23 0.72 -13.65
N PHE A 61 7.59 1.82 -13.25
CA PHE A 61 6.72 2.60 -14.12
C PHE A 61 7.49 3.20 -15.31
N ILE A 62 8.63 3.87 -15.06
CA ILE A 62 9.50 4.43 -16.10
C ILE A 62 10.03 3.34 -17.03
N GLU A 63 10.46 2.22 -16.46
CA GLU A 63 10.98 1.05 -17.20
C GLU A 63 9.87 0.21 -17.89
N LYS A 64 8.59 0.58 -17.73
CA LYS A 64 7.42 -0.13 -18.29
C LYS A 64 7.39 -1.63 -17.98
N ARG A 65 7.75 -1.99 -16.76
CA ARG A 65 7.72 -3.38 -16.28
C ARG A 65 6.93 -3.52 -14.99
N ALA A 66 6.58 -4.76 -14.64
CA ALA A 66 6.03 -5.03 -13.33
C ALA A 66 7.05 -4.67 -12.22
N PRO A 67 6.61 -4.06 -11.13
CA PRO A 67 7.45 -3.79 -9.98
C PRO A 67 7.82 -5.08 -9.23
N ARG A 68 9.00 -5.08 -8.61
CA ARG A 68 9.53 -6.17 -7.79
C ARG A 68 9.48 -5.75 -6.32
N TRP A 69 8.32 -5.96 -5.72
CA TRP A 69 8.11 -5.62 -4.32
C TRP A 69 8.86 -6.56 -3.39
N THR A 70 9.49 -5.99 -2.36
CA THR A 70 10.18 -6.71 -1.29
C THR A 70 9.39 -6.68 0.02
N GLY A 71 8.45 -5.75 0.16
CA GLY A 71 7.54 -5.65 1.30
C GLY A 71 8.21 -5.21 2.61
N ARG A 72 9.40 -4.63 2.52
CA ARG A 72 10.26 -4.17 3.61
C ARG A 72 10.83 -2.79 3.33
#